data_AF-A0A939TXC0-F1
#
_entry.id   AF-A0A939TXC0-F1
#
_cell.length_a   1.000
_cell.length_b   1.000
_cell.length_c   1.000
_cell.angle_alpha   90.00
_cell.angle_beta   90.00
_cell.angle_gamma   90.00
#
_symmetry.space_group_name_H-M   'P 1'
#
loop_
_entity.id
_entity.type
_entity.pdbx_description
1 polymer ?
#
loop_
_entity_poly.entity_id
_entity_poly.type
_entity_poly.pdbx_seq_one_letter_code
_entity_poly.pdbx_strand_id
1 'polypeptide(L)' 'MENAAFWERMYAANIGRMIGICYRYVNDLALAEDLAHEAFLKAMERSDTYRATGH' A
#
# COMPACT_ATOMS: atom_id res chain seq x y z
N MET A 1 13.14 9.49 -11.42
CA MET A 1 13.48 9.95 -10.06
C MET A 1 12.29 10.58 -9.33
N GLU A 2 11.39 11.29 -10.01
CA GLU A 2 10.23 11.96 -9.38
C GLU A 2 9.24 10.99 -8.69
N ASN A 3 9.07 9.79 -9.24
CA ASN A 3 8.11 8.81 -8.72
C ASN A 3 8.57 8.14 -7.41
N ALA A 4 9.87 7.92 -7.21
CA ALA A 4 10.40 7.19 -6.04
C ALA A 4 10.14 7.95 -4.72
N ALA A 5 10.45 9.25 -4.70
CA ALA A 5 10.23 10.10 -3.52
C ALA A 5 8.74 10.26 -3.19
N PHE A 6 7.86 10.23 -4.19
CA PHE A 6 6.41 10.19 -3.96
C PHE A 6 6.00 8.91 -3.25
N TRP A 7 6.42 7.75 -3.76
CA TRP A 7 6.07 6.45 -3.19
C TRP A 7 6.64 6.23 -1.80
N GLU A 8 7.87 6.68 -1.51
CA GLU A 8 8.43 6.66 -0.15
C GLU A 8 7.56 7.43 0.85
N ARG A 9 7.13 8.65 0.49
CA ARG A 9 6.26 9.45 1.36
C ARG A 9 4.89 8.80 1.56
N MET A 10 4.28 8.28 0.49
CA MET A 10 2.99 7.62 0.55
C MET A 10 3.05 6.35 1.42
N TYR A 11 4.12 5.58 1.26
CA TYR A 11 4.36 4.38 2.05
C TYR A 11 4.55 4.72 3.53
N ALA A 12 5.48 5.62 3.86
CA ALA A 12 5.77 6.01 5.25
C ALA A 12 4.53 6.56 5.98
N ALA A 13 3.68 7.32 5.27
CA ALA A 13 2.48 7.90 5.86
C ALA A 13 1.31 6.92 6.05
N ASN A 14 1.28 5.78 5.34
CA ASN A 14 0.09 4.93 5.27
C ASN A 14 0.32 3.45 5.60
N ILE A 15 1.57 2.96 5.64
CA ILE A 15 1.86 1.54 5.86
C ILE A 15 1.22 1.00 7.14
N GLY A 16 1.29 1.73 8.25
CA GLY A 16 0.67 1.32 9.52
C GLY A 16 -0.86 1.17 9.44
N ARG A 17 -1.53 2.02 8.65
CA ARG A 17 -2.99 1.89 8.42
C ARG A 17 -3.29 0.67 7.55
N MET A 18 -2.47 0.42 6.53
CA MET A 18 -2.64 -0.75 5.66
C MET A 18 -2.45 -2.05 6.43
N ILE A 19 -1.40 -2.16 7.26
CA ILE A 19 -1.19 -3.29 8.17
C ILE A 19 -2.42 -3.49 9.06
N GLY A 20 -2.94 -2.41 9.65
CA GLY A 20 -4.15 -2.48 10.47
C GLY A 20 -5.39 -2.98 9.71
N ILE A 21 -5.54 -2.65 8.42
CA ILE A 21 -6.62 -3.19 7.57
C ILE A 21 -6.38 -4.68 7.34
N CYS A 22 -5.21 -5.07 6.84
CA CYS A 22 -4.85 -6.47 6.58
C CYS A 22 -5.04 -7.33 7.83
N TYR A 23 -4.58 -6.86 8.99
CA TYR A 23 -4.70 -7.56 10.27
C TYR A 23 -6.16 -7.85 10.65
N ARG A 24 -7.10 -6.94 10.37
CA ARG A 24 -8.53 -7.18 10.63
C ARG A 24 -9.11 -8.33 9.80
N TYR A 25 -8.52 -8.63 8.64
CA TYR A 25 -8.96 -9.72 7.77
C TYR A 25 -8.28 -11.06 8.08
N VAL A 26 -6.99 -11.03 8.46
CA VAL A 26 -6.20 -12.26 8.62
C VAL A 26 -5.91 -12.65 10.07
N ASN A 27 -6.03 -11.71 11.02
CA ASN A 27 -5.75 -11.89 12.45
C ASN A 27 -4.35 -12.47 12.77
N ASP A 28 -3.39 -12.23 11.89
CA ASP A 28 -1.98 -12.61 12.01
C ASP A 28 -1.15 -11.39 11.62
N LEU A 29 -0.27 -10.94 12.51
CA LEU A 29 0.50 -9.71 12.32
C LEU A 29 1.54 -9.87 11.20
N ALA A 30 2.27 -10.99 11.18
CA ALA A 30 3.32 -11.22 10.20
C ALA A 30 2.72 -11.31 8.79
N LEU A 31 1.62 -12.07 8.64
CA LEU A 31 0.91 -12.14 7.37
C LEU A 31 0.30 -10.80 6.97
N ALA A 32 -0.19 -10.00 7.93
CA ALA A 32 -0.72 -8.67 7.64
C ALA A 32 0.37 -7.68 7.18
N GLU A 33 1.57 -7.74 7.75
CA GLU A 33 2.72 -6.96 7.32
C GLU A 33 3.10 -7.31 5.88
N ASP A 34 3.28 -8.58 5.59
CA ASP A 34 3.62 -9.06 4.24
C ASP A 34 2.59 -8.60 3.19
N LEU A 35 1.30 -8.80 3.48
CA LEU A 35 0.22 -8.38 2.58
C LEU A 35 0.20 -6.86 2.35
N ALA A 36 0.46 -6.07 3.39
CA ALA A 36 0.51 -4.62 3.28
C ALA A 36 1.69 -4.15 2.41
N HIS A 37 2.87 -4.79 2.54
CA HIS A 37 4.03 -4.51 1.69
C HIS A 37 3.76 -4.90 0.24
N GLU A 38 3.24 -6.09 -0.02
CA GLU A 38 2.89 -6.55 -1.37
C GLU A 38 1.85 -5.64 -2.04
N ALA A 39 0.85 -5.18 -1.29
CA ALA A 39 -0.17 -4.26 -1.80
C ALA A 39 0.45 -2.94 -2.29
N PHE A 40 1.44 -2.39 -1.58
CA PHE A 40 2.15 -1.18 -2.01
C PHE A 40 2.99 -1.43 -3.26
N LEU A 41 3.72 -2.54 -3.34
CA LEU A 41 4.48 -2.91 -4.54
C LEU A 41 3.57 -3.04 -5.76
N LYS A 42 2.40 -3.67 -5.59
CA LYS A 42 1.41 -3.85 -6.65
C LYS A 42 0.75 -2.53 -7.06
N ALA A 43 0.53 -1.62 -6.11
CA ALA A 43 0.04 -0.27 -6.40
C ALA A 43 1.07 0.54 -7.19
N MET A 44 2.36 0.41 -6.88
CA MET A 44 3.45 1.02 -7.64
C MET A 44 3.51 0.49 -9.08
N GLU A 45 3.49 -0.83 -9.23
CA GLU A 45 3.52 -1.53 -10.54
C GLU A 45 2.38 -1.08 -11.44
N ARG A 46 1.18 -0.90 -10.88
CA ARG A 46 -0.05 -0.60 -11.63
C ARG A 46 -0.50 0.85 -11.52
N SER A 47 0.39 1.73 -11.09
CA SER A 47 0.08 3.14 -10.83
C SER A 47 -0.42 3.89 -12.06
N ASP A 48 0.02 3.48 -13.24
CA ASP A 48 -0.40 3.98 -14.55
C ASP A 48 -1.85 3.62 -14.90
N THR A 49 -2.41 2.58 -14.28
CA THR A 49 -3.80 2.14 -14.50
C THR A 49 -4.81 2.88 -13.63
N TYR A 50 -4.35 3.68 -12.67
CA TYR A 50 -5.23 4.44 -11.80
C TYR A 50 -6.03 5.49 -12.59
N ARG A 51 -7.35 5.53 -12.38
CA ARG A 51 -8.25 6.52 -12.95
C ARG A 51 -9.00 7.22 -11.83
N ALA A 52 -8.83 8.53 -11.71
CA ALA A 52 -9.53 9.37 -10.74
C ALA A 52 -10.99 9.62 -11.16
N THR A 53 -11.73 8.56 -11.48
CA THR A 53 -13.12 8.62 -11.95
C THR A 53 -14.12 8.27 -10.86
N GLY A 54 -13.67 7.99 -9.64
CA GLY A 54 -14.56 7.84 -8.48
C GLY A 54 -15.16 9.19 -8.12
N HIS A 55 -16.48 9.27 -8.10
CA HIS A 55 -17.27 10.40 -7.58
C HIS A 55 -17.67 10.16 -6.13
#